data_AF-A0A6A6Y113-F1
#
_entry.id   AF-A0A6A6Y113-F1
#
_cell.length_a   1.000
_cell.length_b   1.000
_cell.length_c   1.000
_cell.angle_alpha   90.00
_cell.angle_beta   90.00
_cell.angle_gamma   90.00
#
_symmetry.space_group_name_H-M   'P 1'
#
loop_
_entity.id
_entity.type
_entity.pdbx_description
1 polymer ?
#
loop_
_entity_poly.entity_id
_entity_poly.type
_entity_poly.pdbx_seq_one_letter_code
_entity_poly.pdbx_strand_id
1 'polypeptide(L)'
;MKTETDKEHSSSAKALEIGWVRKKANSCARFVPVLFDTVDEALAADFPSYKEWTPVNVNQKLLRVIAKVSNRIFVGPELWLNEDWIAISIDYTLKVFAGANAIGKWRPWLRPYVQYFIKEVQNTNKFKQRAEDFMVPIIKARREAMANGKYDGERPDDFLQWCLDQEGKTMNRKVER
;
A
#
# COMPACT_ATOMS: atom_id res chain seq x y z
N MET A 1 11.80 28.32 -17.48
CA MET A 1 12.78 27.58 -18.29
C MET A 1 13.64 26.78 -17.31
N LYS A 2 13.38 25.48 -17.12
CA LYS A 2 14.18 24.66 -16.18
C LYS A 2 15.57 24.45 -16.79
N THR A 3 16.63 24.77 -16.04
CA THR A 3 18.02 24.67 -16.49
C THR A 3 18.43 23.21 -16.70
N GLU A 4 19.44 22.98 -17.54
CA GLU A 4 19.94 21.65 -17.90
C GLU A 4 20.38 20.83 -16.68
N THR A 5 20.93 21.53 -15.67
CA THR A 5 21.27 21.01 -14.35
C THR A 5 20.07 20.48 -13.54
N ASP A 6 18.89 21.12 -13.64
CA ASP A 6 17.66 20.66 -12.97
C ASP A 6 17.12 19.37 -13.60
N LYS A 7 17.29 19.21 -14.93
CA LYS A 7 16.89 17.99 -15.64
C LYS A 7 17.80 16.82 -15.29
N GLU A 8 19.11 17.05 -15.20
CA GLU A 8 20.09 16.02 -14.82
C GLU A 8 19.90 15.55 -13.36
N HIS A 9 19.65 16.49 -12.44
CA HIS A 9 19.34 16.18 -11.04
C HIS A 9 18.02 15.39 -10.91
N SER A 10 16.98 15.76 -11.66
CA SER A 10 15.71 15.03 -11.67
C SER A 10 15.86 13.62 -12.27
N SER A 11 16.73 13.45 -13.27
CA SER A 11 16.98 12.16 -13.93
C SER A 11 17.75 11.20 -13.01
N SER A 12 18.81 11.67 -12.34
CA SER A 12 19.59 10.81 -11.43
C SER A 12 18.79 10.41 -10.18
N ALA A 13 17.96 11.30 -9.65
CA ALA A 13 17.05 10.99 -8.54
C ALA A 13 16.07 9.86 -8.91
N LYS A 14 15.44 9.93 -10.10
CA LYS A 14 14.53 8.89 -10.60
C LYS A 14 15.24 7.56 -10.82
N ALA A 15 16.46 7.57 -11.36
CA ALA A 15 17.24 6.34 -11.57
C ALA A 15 17.56 5.64 -10.24
N LEU A 16 17.86 6.41 -9.19
CA LEU A 16 18.10 5.88 -7.85
C LEU A 16 16.84 5.34 -7.19
N GLU A 17 15.70 6.02 -7.34
CA GLU A 17 14.40 5.52 -6.88
C GLU A 17 14.06 4.18 -7.53
N ILE A 18 14.20 4.06 -8.86
CA ILE A 18 13.97 2.82 -9.61
C ILE A 18 14.91 1.72 -9.15
N GLY A 19 16.20 2.02 -8.95
CA GLY A 19 17.20 1.07 -8.46
C GLY A 19 16.89 0.58 -7.04
N TRP A 20 16.46 1.47 -6.16
CA TRP A 20 16.03 1.12 -4.81
C TRP A 20 14.78 0.22 -4.82
N VAL A 21 13.74 0.59 -5.58
CA VAL A 21 12.51 -0.22 -5.72
C VAL A 21 12.86 -1.61 -6.21
N ARG A 22 13.71 -1.73 -7.24
CA ARG A 22 14.16 -3.03 -7.78
C ARG A 22 14.90 -3.86 -6.74
N LYS A 23 15.79 -3.25 -5.95
CA LYS A 23 16.53 -3.94 -4.88
C LYS A 23 15.59 -4.44 -3.78
N LYS A 24 14.59 -3.64 -3.40
CA LYS A 24 13.59 -4.04 -2.40
C LYS A 24 12.60 -5.08 -2.92
N ALA A 25 12.21 -5.03 -4.20
CA ALA A 25 11.42 -6.07 -4.84
C ALA A 25 12.13 -7.44 -4.79
N ASN A 26 13.46 -7.46 -4.94
CA ASN A 26 14.23 -8.69 -4.77
C ASN A 26 14.33 -9.17 -3.31
N SER A 27 13.97 -8.32 -2.34
CA SER A 27 13.88 -8.70 -0.92
C SER A 27 12.52 -9.29 -0.55
N CYS A 28 11.57 -9.38 -1.49
CA CYS A 28 10.24 -9.95 -1.24
C CYS A 28 10.28 -11.38 -0.69
N ALA A 29 11.34 -12.15 -0.99
CA ALA A 29 11.56 -13.48 -0.44
C ALA A 29 11.59 -13.50 1.11
N ARG A 30 11.95 -12.38 1.76
CA ARG A 30 11.99 -12.27 3.22
C ARG A 30 10.59 -12.24 3.86
N PHE A 31 9.55 -11.92 3.09
CA PHE A 31 8.16 -11.97 3.58
C PHE A 31 7.54 -13.35 3.48
N VAL A 32 8.16 -14.30 2.76
CA VAL A 32 7.57 -15.63 2.51
C VAL A 32 7.20 -16.37 3.80
N PRO A 33 8.02 -16.41 4.87
CA PRO A 33 7.61 -17.06 6.12
C PRO A 33 6.40 -16.36 6.77
N VAL A 34 6.47 -15.03 6.90
CA VAL A 34 5.39 -14.21 7.49
C VAL A 34 4.09 -14.35 6.70
N LEU A 35 4.19 -14.48 5.38
CA LEU A 35 3.07 -14.68 4.49
C LEU A 35 2.33 -15.98 4.78
N PHE A 36 3.03 -17.09 5.00
CA PHE A 36 2.40 -18.36 5.30
C PHE A 36 1.60 -18.29 6.60
N ASP A 37 2.20 -17.80 7.67
CA ASP A 37 1.53 -17.66 8.97
C ASP A 37 0.29 -16.74 8.85
N THR A 38 0.43 -15.61 8.14
CA THR A 38 -0.67 -14.66 7.94
C THR A 38 -1.81 -15.26 7.09
N VAL A 39 -1.48 -16.09 6.10
CA VAL A 39 -2.49 -16.78 5.28
C VAL A 39 -3.27 -17.77 6.13
N ASP A 40 -2.59 -18.57 6.97
CA ASP A 40 -3.25 -19.53 7.84
C ASP A 40 -4.18 -18.83 8.85
N GLU A 41 -3.72 -17.73 9.46
CA GLU A 41 -4.53 -16.90 10.36
C GLU A 41 -5.73 -16.27 9.65
N ALA A 42 -5.53 -15.73 8.44
CA ALA A 42 -6.59 -15.11 7.66
C ALA A 42 -7.63 -16.14 7.20
N LEU A 43 -7.19 -17.33 6.78
CA LEU A 43 -8.07 -18.43 6.40
C LEU A 43 -8.90 -18.90 7.60
N ALA A 44 -8.26 -19.13 8.75
CA ALA A 44 -8.95 -19.53 9.98
C ALA A 44 -9.97 -18.49 10.45
N ALA A 45 -9.69 -17.20 10.25
CA ALA A 45 -10.59 -16.12 10.63
C ALA A 45 -11.79 -15.96 9.69
N ASP A 46 -11.58 -16.07 8.37
CA ASP A 46 -12.63 -15.77 7.39
C ASP A 46 -13.42 -17.01 6.92
N PHE A 47 -12.86 -18.22 7.01
CA PHE A 47 -13.56 -19.45 6.62
C PHE A 47 -14.20 -20.15 7.84
N PRO A 48 -15.46 -20.60 7.73
CA PRO A 48 -16.13 -21.30 8.82
C PRO A 48 -15.49 -22.67 9.09
N SER A 49 -15.61 -23.15 10.33
CA SER A 49 -15.11 -24.46 10.74
C SER A 49 -15.72 -25.59 9.90
N TYR A 50 -14.86 -26.46 9.39
CA TYR A 50 -15.13 -27.50 8.39
C TYR A 50 -15.91 -28.72 8.90
N LYS A 51 -16.59 -28.62 10.05
CA LYS A 51 -17.29 -29.77 10.65
C LYS A 51 -18.41 -30.28 9.74
N GLU A 52 -19.02 -29.41 8.95
CA GLU A 52 -20.04 -29.76 7.95
C GLU A 52 -19.83 -28.97 6.66
N TRP A 53 -20.20 -29.56 5.52
CA TRP A 53 -20.12 -28.88 4.22
C TRP A 53 -21.01 -27.64 4.24
N THR A 54 -20.42 -26.48 3.97
CA THR A 54 -21.11 -25.19 4.00
C THR A 54 -20.88 -24.45 2.68
N PRO A 55 -21.94 -23.97 2.00
CA PRO A 55 -21.77 -23.13 0.83
C PRO A 55 -21.21 -21.76 1.23
N VAL A 56 -20.09 -21.36 0.62
CA VAL A 56 -19.42 -20.09 0.89
C VAL A 56 -19.20 -19.29 -0.40
N ASN A 57 -19.30 -17.96 -0.31
CA ASN A 57 -18.90 -17.09 -1.40
C ASN A 57 -17.36 -16.96 -1.40
N VAL A 58 -16.72 -17.84 -2.17
CA VAL A 58 -15.24 -17.93 -2.24
C VAL A 58 -14.62 -16.60 -2.67
N ASN A 59 -15.21 -15.88 -3.63
CA ASN A 59 -14.66 -14.62 -4.11
C ASN A 59 -14.59 -13.56 -3.00
N GLN A 60 -15.67 -13.41 -2.23
CA GLN A 60 -15.71 -12.43 -1.13
C GLN A 60 -14.73 -12.79 -0.02
N LYS A 61 -14.65 -14.09 0.34
CA LYS A 61 -13.73 -14.57 1.39
C LYS A 61 -12.27 -14.43 0.95
N LEU A 62 -11.96 -14.80 -0.29
CA LEU A 62 -10.61 -14.69 -0.84
C LEU A 62 -10.14 -13.23 -0.92
N LEU A 63 -11.01 -12.28 -1.30
CA LEU A 63 -10.66 -10.86 -1.29
C LEU A 63 -10.28 -10.35 0.11
N ARG A 64 -10.95 -10.83 1.16
CA ARG A 64 -10.62 -10.50 2.55
C ARG A 64 -9.26 -11.08 2.97
N VAL A 65 -9.00 -12.34 2.63
CA VAL A 65 -7.69 -12.96 2.89
C VAL A 65 -6.57 -12.20 2.18
N ILE A 66 -6.72 -11.92 0.89
CA ILE A 66 -5.72 -11.17 0.11
C ILE A 66 -5.49 -9.77 0.71
N ALA A 67 -6.56 -9.08 1.14
CA ALA A 67 -6.45 -7.78 1.77
C ALA A 67 -5.67 -7.84 3.10
N LYS A 68 -5.99 -8.79 3.99
CA LYS A 68 -5.27 -9.00 5.26
C LYS A 68 -3.78 -9.28 5.05
N VAL A 69 -3.47 -10.21 4.15
CA VAL A 69 -2.11 -10.61 3.82
C VAL A 69 -1.32 -9.45 3.21
N SER A 70 -1.92 -8.71 2.28
CA SER A 70 -1.29 -7.53 1.67
C SER A 70 -1.03 -6.45 2.73
N ASN A 71 -2.01 -6.17 3.58
CA ASN A 71 -1.88 -5.17 4.64
C ASN A 71 -0.75 -5.50 5.62
N ARG A 72 -0.55 -6.79 5.95
CA ARG A 72 0.55 -7.23 6.82
C ARG A 72 1.92 -6.87 6.27
N ILE A 73 2.12 -7.00 4.95
CA ILE A 73 3.38 -6.66 4.28
C ILE A 73 3.55 -5.15 4.10
N PHE A 74 2.48 -4.46 3.68
CA PHE A 74 2.58 -3.07 3.27
C PHE A 74 2.54 -2.10 4.44
N VAL A 75 1.62 -2.34 5.37
CA VAL A 75 1.27 -1.38 6.43
C VAL A 75 1.87 -1.83 7.77
N GLY A 76 1.96 -3.14 7.99
CA GLY A 76 2.53 -3.74 9.19
C GLY A 76 1.47 -4.40 10.09
N PRO A 77 1.86 -4.81 11.31
CA PRO A 77 0.97 -5.49 12.26
C PRO A 77 -0.16 -4.63 12.84
N GLU A 78 -0.15 -3.31 12.62
CA GLU A 78 -1.06 -2.38 13.30
C GLU A 78 -2.44 -2.30 12.63
N LEU A 79 -2.52 -2.55 11.31
CA LEU A 79 -3.76 -2.41 10.55
C LEU A 79 -4.21 -3.67 9.81
N TRP A 80 -3.44 -4.75 9.85
CA TRP A 80 -3.75 -5.94 9.05
C TRP A 80 -5.04 -6.67 9.47
N LEU A 81 -5.46 -6.54 10.74
CA LEU A 81 -6.74 -7.07 11.28
C LEU A 81 -7.84 -6.01 11.42
N ASN A 82 -7.55 -4.74 11.13
CA ASN A 82 -8.56 -3.70 11.29
C ASN A 82 -9.64 -3.87 10.21
N GLU A 83 -10.84 -4.27 10.62
CA GLU A 83 -11.96 -4.59 9.70
C GLU A 83 -12.40 -3.38 8.87
N ASP A 84 -12.35 -2.17 9.42
CA ASP A 84 -12.67 -0.95 8.68
C ASP A 84 -11.62 -0.68 7.60
N TRP A 85 -10.35 -0.83 7.93
CA TRP A 85 -9.24 -0.71 6.97
C TRP A 85 -9.33 -1.76 5.86
N ILE A 86 -9.63 -3.01 6.22
CA ILE A 86 -9.81 -4.12 5.26
C ILE A 86 -10.97 -3.80 4.32
N ALA A 87 -12.12 -3.38 4.86
CA ALA A 87 -13.30 -3.04 4.06
C ALA A 87 -13.01 -1.88 3.10
N ILE A 88 -12.33 -0.82 3.59
CA ILE A 88 -11.94 0.33 2.76
C ILE A 88 -10.96 -0.09 1.67
N SER A 89 -9.98 -0.93 1.99
CA SER A 89 -8.97 -1.41 1.04
C SER A 89 -9.61 -2.23 -0.10
N ILE A 90 -10.55 -3.11 0.23
CA ILE A 90 -11.29 -3.91 -0.75
C ILE A 90 -12.18 -2.99 -1.61
N ASP A 91 -12.97 -2.12 -0.99
CA ASP A 91 -13.89 -1.21 -1.69
C ASP A 91 -13.14 -0.26 -2.63
N TYR A 92 -12.02 0.30 -2.18
CA TYR A 92 -11.13 1.12 -3.00
C TYR A 92 -10.64 0.33 -4.22
N THR A 93 -10.11 -0.88 -3.99
CA THR A 93 -9.57 -1.73 -5.06
C THR A 93 -10.63 -2.05 -6.11
N LEU A 94 -11.83 -2.47 -5.68
CA LEU A 94 -12.94 -2.77 -6.58
C LEU A 94 -13.35 -1.54 -7.42
N LYS A 95 -13.43 -0.36 -6.80
CA LYS A 95 -13.80 0.88 -7.50
C LYS A 95 -12.72 1.37 -8.46
N VAL A 96 -11.45 1.22 -8.11
CA VAL A 96 -10.33 1.53 -9.01
C VAL A 96 -10.34 0.61 -10.22
N PHE A 97 -10.51 -0.70 -10.03
CA PHE A 97 -10.61 -1.63 -11.16
C PHE A 97 -11.84 -1.39 -12.02
N ALA A 98 -13.00 -1.09 -11.41
CA ALA A 98 -14.20 -0.71 -12.14
C ALA A 98 -13.98 0.57 -12.96
N GLY A 99 -13.37 1.59 -12.36
CA GLY A 99 -13.03 2.85 -13.04
C GLY A 99 -12.03 2.65 -14.17
N ALA A 100 -10.97 1.87 -13.96
CA ALA A 100 -9.97 1.54 -14.98
C ALA A 100 -10.59 0.78 -16.15
N ASN A 101 -11.43 -0.22 -15.87
CA ASN A 101 -12.18 -0.95 -16.89
C ASN A 101 -13.17 -0.04 -17.65
N ALA A 102 -13.83 0.89 -16.94
CA ALA A 102 -14.71 1.87 -17.56
C ALA A 102 -13.95 2.80 -18.51
N ILE A 103 -12.79 3.35 -18.10
CA ILE A 103 -11.92 4.18 -18.94
C ILE A 103 -11.37 3.37 -20.12
N GLY A 104 -11.00 2.11 -19.89
CA GLY A 104 -10.41 1.21 -20.90
C GLY A 104 -11.31 0.97 -22.11
N LYS A 105 -12.64 1.06 -21.93
CA LYS A 105 -13.63 0.95 -23.02
C LYS A 105 -13.60 2.14 -23.99
N TRP A 106 -13.00 3.27 -23.61
CA TRP A 106 -12.92 4.47 -24.44
C TRP A 106 -11.62 4.53 -25.24
N ARG A 107 -11.72 5.14 -26.43
CA ARG A 107 -10.54 5.41 -27.27
C ARG A 107 -9.51 6.24 -26.50
N PRO A 108 -8.19 6.01 -26.69
CA PRO A 108 -7.13 6.65 -25.90
C PRO A 108 -7.21 8.18 -25.80
N TRP A 109 -7.66 8.86 -26.86
CA TRP A 109 -7.77 10.32 -26.90
C TRP A 109 -8.97 10.89 -26.11
N LEU A 110 -9.98 10.06 -25.80
CA LEU A 110 -11.14 10.47 -24.99
C LEU A 110 -10.89 10.27 -23.48
N ARG A 111 -9.93 9.43 -23.10
CA ARG A 111 -9.60 9.11 -21.69
C ARG A 111 -9.39 10.35 -20.80
N PRO A 112 -8.63 11.40 -21.19
CA PRO A 112 -8.42 12.56 -20.32
C PRO A 112 -9.69 13.38 -20.07
N TYR A 113 -10.72 13.26 -20.90
CA TYR A 113 -12.01 13.93 -20.70
C TYR A 113 -12.99 13.04 -19.94
N VAL A 114 -13.06 11.77 -20.31
CA VAL A 114 -14.00 10.81 -19.72
C VAL A 114 -13.71 10.50 -18.26
N GLN A 115 -12.44 10.60 -17.82
CA GLN A 115 -12.09 10.44 -16.40
C GLN A 115 -12.88 11.37 -15.47
N TYR A 116 -13.26 12.57 -15.94
CA TYR A 116 -14.03 13.53 -15.16
C TYR A 116 -15.52 13.20 -15.09
N PHE A 117 -16.03 12.32 -15.95
CA PHE A 117 -17.43 11.89 -15.95
C PHE A 117 -17.65 10.58 -15.18
N ILE A 118 -16.57 9.86 -14.87
CA ILE A 118 -16.62 8.59 -14.14
C ILE A 118 -16.63 8.88 -12.64
N LYS A 119 -17.78 8.60 -12.00
CA LYS A 119 -18.01 8.85 -10.57
C LYS A 119 -17.04 8.06 -9.67
N GLU A 120 -16.61 6.89 -10.15
CA GLU A 120 -15.62 6.02 -9.50
C GLU A 120 -14.26 6.74 -9.38
N VAL A 121 -13.87 7.50 -10.40
CA VAL A 121 -12.62 8.29 -10.40
C VAL A 121 -12.79 9.56 -9.57
N GLN A 122 -13.94 10.23 -9.63
CA GLN A 122 -14.21 11.43 -8.82
C GLN A 122 -14.18 11.15 -7.31
N ASN A 123 -14.59 9.95 -6.88
CA ASN A 123 -14.56 9.57 -5.46
C ASN A 123 -13.16 9.24 -4.94
N THR A 124 -12.12 9.27 -5.77
CA THR A 124 -10.73 9.01 -5.35
C THR A 124 -10.29 9.92 -4.19
N ASN A 125 -10.74 11.17 -4.15
CA ASN A 125 -10.42 12.08 -3.04
C ASN A 125 -10.98 11.60 -1.69
N LYS A 126 -12.18 11.00 -1.67
CA LYS A 126 -12.77 10.46 -0.44
C LYS A 126 -12.00 9.24 0.06
N PHE A 127 -11.54 8.39 -0.87
CA PHE A 127 -10.68 7.26 -0.52
C PHE A 127 -9.34 7.72 0.00
N LYS A 128 -8.75 8.74 -0.62
CA LYS A 128 -7.50 9.34 -0.16
C LYS A 128 -7.64 9.89 1.26
N GLN A 129 -8.69 10.65 1.53
CA GLN A 129 -8.97 11.19 2.88
C GLN A 129 -9.11 10.07 3.91
N ARG A 130 -9.97 9.07 3.65
CA ARG A 130 -10.10 7.93 4.56
C ARG A 130 -8.79 7.19 4.76
N ALA A 131 -8.02 6.99 3.69
CA ALA A 131 -6.73 6.32 3.78
C ALA A 131 -5.73 7.12 4.63
N GLU A 132 -5.75 8.46 4.50
CA GLU A 132 -4.97 9.36 5.32
C GLU A 132 -5.36 9.28 6.80
N ASP A 133 -6.65 9.17 7.12
CA ASP A 133 -7.14 9.08 8.51
C ASP A 133 -6.53 7.88 9.28
N PHE A 134 -6.30 6.75 8.59
CA PHE A 134 -5.66 5.57 9.19
C PHE A 134 -4.12 5.62 9.13
N MET A 135 -3.55 6.07 8.01
CA MET A 135 -2.10 6.02 7.81
C MET A 135 -1.35 7.14 8.54
N VAL A 136 -1.91 8.34 8.62
CA VAL A 136 -1.24 9.52 9.22
C VAL A 136 -0.86 9.29 10.69
N PRO A 137 -1.76 8.77 11.55
CA PRO A 137 -1.40 8.48 12.95
C PRO A 137 -0.24 7.49 13.07
N ILE A 138 -0.22 6.45 12.25
CA ILE A 138 0.82 5.41 12.27
C ILE A 138 2.15 5.97 11.79
N ILE A 139 2.15 6.72 10.69
CA ILE A 139 3.35 7.40 10.19
C ILE A 139 3.92 8.35 11.24
N LYS A 140 3.05 9.11 11.92
CA LYS A 140 3.47 10.02 12.99
C LYS A 140 4.11 9.27 14.15
N ALA A 141 3.45 8.23 14.66
CA ALA A 141 3.97 7.39 15.74
C ALA A 141 5.32 6.75 15.37
N ARG A 142 5.46 6.22 14.14
CA ARG A 142 6.72 5.64 13.65
C ARG A 142 7.83 6.68 13.50
N ARG A 143 7.51 7.90 13.05
CA ARG A 143 8.47 9.01 12.98
C ARG A 143 8.97 9.44 14.38
N GLU A 144 8.08 9.50 15.35
CA GLU A 144 8.43 9.81 16.74
C GLU A 144 9.29 8.69 17.35
N ALA A 145 8.94 7.42 17.11
CA ALA A 145 9.74 6.27 17.53
C ALA A 145 11.15 6.27 16.92
N MET A 146 11.26 6.59 15.62
CA MET A 146 12.54 6.75 14.94
C MET A 146 13.40 7.86 15.55
N ALA A 147 12.81 9.02 15.85
CA ALA A 147 13.52 10.16 16.42
C ALA A 147 14.00 9.89 17.85
N ASN A 148 13.20 9.19 18.64
CA ASN A 148 13.51 8.87 20.04
C ASN A 148 14.36 7.60 20.19
N GLY A 149 14.61 6.87 19.09
CA GLY A 149 15.32 5.59 19.10
C GLY A 149 14.59 4.49 19.89
N LYS A 150 13.31 4.70 20.23
CA LYS A 150 12.49 3.78 21.01
C LYS A 150 11.28 3.37 20.16
N TYR A 151 11.33 2.16 19.64
CA TYR A 151 10.17 1.50 19.07
C TYR A 151 9.38 0.84 20.19
N ASP A 152 8.06 0.82 20.06
CA ASP A 152 7.20 0.01 20.91
C ASP A 152 7.33 -1.45 20.46
N GLY A 153 8.36 -2.13 20.95
CA GLY A 153 8.75 -3.49 20.54
C GLY A 153 9.88 -3.55 19.51
N GLU A 154 9.85 -4.57 18.65
CA GLU A 154 10.81 -4.73 17.56
C GLU A 154 10.55 -3.72 16.43
N ARG A 155 11.62 -3.23 15.79
CA ARG A 155 11.50 -2.33 14.65
C ARG A 155 10.69 -3.02 13.54
N PRO A 156 9.62 -2.39 13.03
CA PRO A 156 8.83 -2.98 11.95
C PRO A 156 9.68 -3.23 10.70
N ASP A 157 9.68 -4.46 10.17
CA ASP A 157 10.30 -4.80 8.87
C ASP A 157 9.20 -4.92 7.82
N ASP A 158 8.58 -3.80 7.47
CA ASP A 158 7.51 -3.69 6.47
C ASP A 158 7.78 -2.59 5.45
N PHE A 159 6.96 -2.55 4.39
CA PHE A 159 7.15 -1.62 3.29
C PHE A 159 7.05 -0.15 3.73
N LEU A 160 6.12 0.17 4.64
CA LEU A 160 5.93 1.51 5.17
C LEU A 160 7.19 2.00 5.90
N GLN A 161 7.80 1.17 6.75
CA GLN A 161 9.05 1.51 7.43
C GLN A 161 10.19 1.70 6.41
N TRP A 162 10.27 0.86 5.39
CA TRP A 162 11.29 1.02 4.34
C TRP A 162 11.16 2.35 3.58
N CYS A 163 9.93 2.82 3.35
CA CYS A 163 9.68 4.12 2.72
C CYS A 163 10.15 5.27 3.61
N LEU A 164 9.82 5.23 4.90
CA LEU A 164 10.26 6.23 5.89
C LEU A 164 11.80 6.28 5.99
N ASP A 165 12.46 5.13 5.94
CA ASP A 165 13.92 5.04 5.95
C ASP A 165 14.56 5.67 4.71
N GLN A 166 13.92 5.58 3.54
CA GLN A 166 14.41 6.25 2.33
C GLN A 166 14.23 7.75 2.39
N GLU A 167 13.09 8.21 2.92
CA GLU A 167 12.83 9.63 3.10
C GLU A 167 13.91 10.26 3.98
N GLY A 168 14.23 9.63 5.13
CA GLY A 168 15.29 10.08 6.03
C GLY A 168 16.68 10.13 5.36
N LYS A 169 17.05 9.10 4.57
CA LYS A 169 18.31 9.08 3.82
C LYS A 169 18.40 10.17 2.76
N THR A 170 17.29 10.46 2.10
CA THR A 170 17.20 11.49 1.06
C THR A 170 17.32 12.88 1.68
N MET A 171 16.71 13.11 2.84
CA MET A 171 16.79 14.36 3.59
C MET A 171 18.21 14.62 4.10
N ASN A 172 18.87 13.65 4.75
CA ASN A 172 20.23 13.82 5.24
C ASN A 172 21.22 14.15 4.12
N ARG A 173 21.08 13.53 2.94
CA ARG A 173 21.92 13.83 1.78
C ARG A 173 21.75 15.26 1.24
N LYS A 174 20.58 15.87 1.39
CA LYS A 174 20.35 17.27 1.01
C LYS A 174 20.94 18.25 2.01
N VAL A 175 21.13 17.84 3.27
CA VAL A 175 21.73 18.68 4.33
C VAL A 175 23.26 18.67 4.23
N GLU A 176 23.86 17.57 3.76
CA GLU A 176 25.32 17.43 3.58
C GLU A 176 25.85 18.04 2.26
N ARG A 177 24.99 18.61 1.41
CA ARG A 177 25.34 19.23 0.11
C ARG A 177 25.06 20.72 0.15
#